data_AF-A0A7J4UMN1-F1
#
_entry.id   AF-A0A7J4UMN1-F1
#
_cell.length_a   1.000
_cell.length_b   1.000
_cell.length_c   1.000
_cell.angle_alpha   90.00
_cell.angle_beta   90.00
_cell.angle_gamma   90.00
#
_symmetry.space_group_name_H-M   'P 1'
#
loop_
_entity.id
_entity.type
_entity.pdbx_description
1 polymer ?
#
loop_
_entity_poly.entity_id
_entity_poly.type
_entity_poly.pdbx_seq_one_letter_code
_entity_poly.pdbx_strand_id
1 'polypeptide(L)'
;MKHHTKQALQQKGWSEDDIKKAESILDRSTKHDQKMSKIVFWSAMLVVVFGNILVTAALIPFLGVFPPMILYATIGILGLLIGFVYNFLIHDIAHLQKKHHIIGGILVPVLAVANILLMLIISAQYLPPEVPYNPFITSGVFIVPFLLPYIISRIRSKDPITG
;
A
#
# COMPACT_ATOMS: atom_id res chain seq x y z
N MET A 1 -21.80 23.98 -2.80
CA MET A 1 -22.81 23.39 -3.73
C MET A 1 -22.69 24.03 -5.12
N LYS A 2 -22.96 23.35 -6.25
CA LYS A 2 -22.93 24.02 -7.57
C LYS A 2 -24.03 25.07 -7.65
N HIS A 3 -23.77 26.24 -8.26
CA HIS A 3 -24.74 27.35 -8.35
C HIS A 3 -26.11 26.92 -8.93
N HIS A 4 -26.11 26.02 -9.92
CA HIS A 4 -27.33 25.49 -10.52
C HIS A 4 -28.22 24.70 -9.54
N THR A 5 -27.63 24.04 -8.54
CA THR A 5 -28.37 23.27 -7.53
C THR A 5 -29.07 24.20 -6.52
N LYS A 6 -28.43 25.33 -6.17
CA LYS A 6 -29.02 26.34 -5.29
C LYS A 6 -30.29 26.95 -5.90
N GLN A 7 -30.23 27.32 -7.18
CA GLN A 7 -31.38 27.89 -7.91
C GLN A 7 -32.54 26.90 -8.03
N ALA A 8 -32.25 25.62 -8.31
CA ALA A 8 -33.27 24.58 -8.38
C ALA A 8 -33.96 24.32 -7.04
N LEU A 9 -33.26 24.46 -5.91
CA LEU A 9 -33.86 24.33 -4.57
C LEU A 9 -34.76 25.53 -4.23
N GLN A 10 -34.35 26.74 -4.60
CA GLN A 10 -35.18 27.94 -4.45
C GLN A 10 -36.48 27.85 -5.27
N GLN A 11 -36.41 27.34 -6.51
CA GLN A 11 -37.60 27.10 -7.35
C GLN A 11 -38.57 26.06 -6.75
N LYS A 12 -38.09 25.16 -5.89
CA LYS A 12 -38.91 24.19 -5.15
C LYS A 12 -39.50 24.75 -3.85
N GLY A 13 -39.32 26.04 -3.58
CA GLY A 13 -39.86 26.71 -2.39
C GLY A 13 -39.01 26.57 -1.13
N TRP A 14 -37.74 26.15 -1.24
CA TRP A 14 -36.85 26.10 -0.07
C TRP A 14 -36.41 27.50 0.33
N SER A 15 -36.43 27.80 1.62
CA SER A 15 -35.92 29.07 2.15
C SER A 15 -34.39 29.15 2.03
N GLU A 16 -33.84 30.37 1.96
CA GLU A 16 -32.37 30.55 1.96
C GLU A 16 -31.71 29.94 3.20
N ASP A 17 -32.38 29.98 4.35
CA ASP A 17 -31.87 29.46 5.61
C ASP A 17 -31.82 27.93 5.62
N ASP A 18 -32.83 27.26 5.06
CA ASP A 18 -32.85 25.80 4.91
C ASP A 18 -31.73 25.33 3.96
N ILE A 19 -31.51 26.06 2.87
CA ILE A 19 -30.44 25.77 1.92
C ILE A 19 -29.07 25.94 2.59
N LYS A 20 -28.84 27.03 3.33
CA LYS A 20 -27.60 27.25 4.08
C LYS A 20 -27.37 26.17 5.13
N LYS A 21 -28.43 25.76 5.84
CA LYS A 21 -28.35 24.70 6.85
C LYS A 21 -27.99 23.37 6.20
N ALA A 22 -28.65 22.99 5.11
CA ALA A 22 -28.33 21.79 4.34
C ALA A 22 -26.91 21.81 3.77
N GLU A 23 -26.47 22.95 3.22
CA GLU A 23 -25.09 23.12 2.75
C GLU A 23 -24.09 22.95 3.90
N SER A 24 -24.34 23.52 5.08
CA SER A 24 -23.46 23.39 6.24
C SER A 24 -23.35 21.93 6.73
N ILE A 25 -24.43 21.15 6.66
CA ILE A 25 -24.43 19.73 7.04
C ILE A 25 -23.62 18.91 6.04
N LEU A 26 -23.83 19.14 4.73
CA LEU A 26 -23.07 18.49 3.65
C LEU A 26 -21.58 18.85 3.70
N ASP A 27 -21.25 20.12 3.98
CA ASP A 27 -19.86 20.57 4.08
C ASP A 27 -19.17 19.92 5.28
N ARG A 28 -19.91 19.76 6.40
CA ARG A 28 -19.41 19.11 7.61
C ARG A 28 -19.19 17.61 7.40
N SER A 29 -20.11 16.91 6.71
CA SER A 29 -19.93 15.49 6.38
C SER A 29 -18.76 15.28 5.42
N THR A 30 -18.65 16.12 4.38
CA THR A 30 -17.54 16.04 3.41
C THR A 30 -16.18 16.25 4.08
N LYS A 31 -16.06 17.22 4.99
CA LYS A 31 -14.83 17.45 5.77
C LYS A 31 -14.51 16.30 6.72
N HIS A 32 -15.53 15.67 7.30
CA HIS A 32 -15.35 14.50 8.17
C HIS A 32 -14.83 13.30 7.37
N ASP A 33 -15.41 13.02 6.21
CA ASP A 33 -15.02 11.93 5.32
C ASP A 33 -13.56 12.07 4.84
N GLN A 34 -13.14 13.30 4.50
CA GLN A 34 -11.75 13.57 4.11
C GLN A 34 -10.75 13.31 5.25
N LYS A 35 -11.10 13.68 6.49
CA LYS A 35 -10.24 13.42 7.66
C LYS A 35 -10.15 11.92 7.94
N MET A 36 -11.28 11.23 7.90
CA MET A 36 -11.34 9.77 8.11
C MET A 36 -10.52 9.03 7.05
N SER A 37 -10.69 9.38 5.77
CA SER A 37 -9.89 8.83 4.67
C SER A 37 -8.39 9.03 4.88
N LYS A 38 -7.97 10.23 5.31
CA LYS A 38 -6.57 10.53 5.60
C LYS A 38 -6.03 9.64 6.74
N ILE A 39 -6.78 9.48 7.83
CA ILE A 39 -6.36 8.65 8.97
C ILE A 39 -6.19 7.19 8.54
N VAL A 40 -7.17 6.64 7.82
CA VAL A 40 -7.14 5.27 7.29
C VAL A 40 -5.95 5.08 6.36
N PHE A 41 -5.66 6.05 5.49
CA PHE A 41 -4.49 6.00 4.62
C PHE A 41 -3.18 5.90 5.41
N TRP A 42 -2.98 6.79 6.40
CA TRP A 42 -1.76 6.81 7.20
C TRP A 42 -1.62 5.57 8.09
N SER A 43 -2.71 5.07 8.68
CA SER A 43 -2.67 3.86 9.50
C SER A 43 -2.31 2.64 8.66
N ALA A 44 -2.89 2.51 7.48
CA ALA A 44 -2.61 1.40 6.60
C ALA A 44 -1.17 1.46 6.07
N MET A 45 -0.67 2.66 5.74
CA MET A 45 0.73 2.87 5.38
C MET A 45 1.67 2.45 6.52
N LEU A 46 1.33 2.80 7.76
CA LEU A 46 2.07 2.40 8.95
C LEU A 46 2.13 0.87 9.08
N VAL A 47 0.97 0.20 9.00
CA VAL A 47 0.87 -1.27 9.07
C VAL A 47 1.72 -1.93 8.00
N VAL A 48 1.72 -1.38 6.79
CA VAL A 48 2.51 -1.85 5.66
C VAL A 48 4.01 -1.79 5.98
N VAL A 49 4.50 -0.63 6.42
CA VAL A 49 5.92 -0.43 6.78
C VAL A 49 6.33 -1.39 7.91
N PHE A 50 5.53 -1.47 8.97
CA PHE A 50 5.81 -2.35 10.11
C PHE A 50 5.77 -3.82 9.74
N GLY A 51 4.77 -4.25 8.98
CA GLY A 51 4.66 -5.62 8.50
C GLY A 51 5.86 -6.03 7.67
N ASN A 52 6.41 -5.11 6.88
CA ASN A 52 7.60 -5.39 6.08
C ASN A 52 8.85 -5.63 6.95
N ILE A 53 9.09 -4.73 7.91
CA ILE A 53 10.21 -4.86 8.85
C ILE A 53 10.08 -6.17 9.64
N LEU A 54 8.87 -6.50 10.10
CA LEU A 54 8.60 -7.70 10.86
C LEU A 54 8.88 -8.97 10.05
N VAL A 55 8.47 -9.02 8.78
CA VAL A 55 8.74 -10.16 7.89
C VAL A 55 10.24 -10.33 7.66
N THR A 56 10.97 -9.25 7.38
CA THR A 56 12.41 -9.33 7.19
C THR A 56 13.12 -9.76 8.48
N ALA A 57 12.71 -9.25 9.63
CA ALA A 57 13.23 -9.68 10.93
C ALA A 57 12.93 -11.15 11.22
N ALA A 58 11.72 -11.61 10.89
CA ALA A 58 11.32 -13.01 11.06
C ALA A 58 12.11 -13.95 10.14
N LEU A 59 12.58 -13.49 8.98
CA LEU A 59 13.39 -14.27 8.05
C LEU A 59 14.82 -14.54 8.53
N ILE A 60 15.38 -13.67 9.38
CA ILE A 60 16.77 -13.75 9.87
C ILE A 60 17.13 -15.14 10.43
N PRO A 61 16.41 -15.70 11.42
CA PRO A 61 16.77 -17.00 11.98
C PRO A 61 16.75 -18.13 10.93
N PHE A 62 15.91 -18.02 9.89
CA PHE A 62 15.81 -19.05 8.87
C PHE A 62 16.99 -19.05 7.89
N LEU A 63 17.67 -17.91 7.71
CA LEU A 63 18.84 -17.81 6.82
C LEU A 63 19.93 -18.80 7.23
N GLY A 64 20.22 -18.94 8.53
CA GLY A 64 21.28 -19.84 9.02
C GLY A 64 20.86 -21.30 9.19
N VAL A 65 19.55 -21.59 9.18
CA VAL A 65 19.03 -22.91 9.55
C VAL A 65 18.58 -23.73 8.35
N PHE A 66 18.02 -23.08 7.32
CA PHE A 66 17.42 -23.80 6.18
C PHE A 66 18.40 -24.03 5.04
N PRO A 67 18.28 -25.15 4.31
CA PRO A 67 19.01 -25.33 3.06
C PRO A 67 18.53 -24.32 2.01
N PRO A 68 19.40 -23.91 1.06
CA PRO A 68 19.12 -22.79 0.15
C PRO A 68 17.80 -22.90 -0.62
N MET A 69 17.46 -24.10 -1.09
CA MET A 69 16.21 -24.33 -1.85
C MET A 69 14.96 -24.07 -1.01
N ILE A 70 14.91 -24.57 0.23
CA ILE A 70 13.77 -24.38 1.14
C ILE A 70 13.69 -22.90 1.56
N LEU A 71 14.84 -22.29 1.82
CA LEU A 71 14.92 -20.87 2.16
C LEU A 71 14.36 -19.99 1.03
N TYR A 72 14.80 -20.19 -0.21
CA TYR A 72 14.32 -19.41 -1.36
C TYR A 72 12.83 -19.64 -1.64
N ALA A 73 12.34 -20.88 -1.52
CA ALA A 73 10.91 -21.15 -1.63
C ALA A 73 10.09 -20.41 -0.55
N THR A 74 10.57 -20.43 0.70
CA THR A 74 9.93 -19.75 1.83
C THR A 74 9.91 -18.24 1.63
N ILE A 75 11.04 -17.64 1.24
CA ILE A 75 11.15 -16.21 0.95
C ILE A 75 10.25 -15.81 -0.21
N GLY A 76 10.19 -16.62 -1.27
CA GLY A 76 9.33 -16.35 -2.42
C GLY A 76 7.84 -16.40 -2.07
N ILE A 77 7.41 -17.40 -1.28
CA ILE A 77 6.03 -17.50 -0.79
C ILE A 77 5.68 -16.32 0.12
N LEU A 78 6.55 -15.96 1.06
CA LEU A 78 6.35 -14.81 1.95
C LEU A 78 6.28 -13.50 1.15
N GLY A 79 7.21 -13.30 0.21
CA GLY A 79 7.21 -12.15 -0.69
C GLY A 79 5.89 -12.03 -1.43
N LEU A 80 5.40 -13.14 -2.01
CA LEU A 80 4.11 -13.18 -2.71
C LEU A 80 2.93 -12.84 -1.79
N LEU A 81 2.84 -13.46 -0.62
CA LEU A 81 1.76 -13.22 0.35
C LEU A 81 1.71 -11.76 0.80
N ILE A 82 2.87 -11.19 1.12
CA ILE A 82 2.98 -9.79 1.50
C ILE A 82 2.63 -8.89 0.31
N GLY A 83 3.12 -9.21 -0.89
CA GLY A 83 2.75 -8.50 -2.12
C GLY A 83 1.24 -8.45 -2.35
N PHE A 84 0.52 -9.53 -2.05
CA PHE A 84 -0.95 -9.57 -2.09
C PHE A 84 -1.60 -8.64 -1.07
N VAL A 85 -1.17 -8.70 0.19
CA VAL A 85 -1.67 -7.81 1.25
C VAL A 85 -1.46 -6.35 0.85
N TYR A 86 -0.29 -6.03 0.32
CA TYR A 86 0.03 -4.69 -0.17
C TYR A 86 -0.85 -4.26 -1.34
N ASN A 87 -0.98 -5.10 -2.36
CA ASN A 87 -1.80 -4.78 -3.52
C ASN A 87 -3.26 -4.56 -3.13
N PHE A 88 -3.79 -5.41 -2.24
CA PHE A 88 -5.12 -5.27 -1.66
C PHE A 88 -5.28 -3.94 -0.92
N LEU A 89 -4.35 -3.63 -0.02
CA LEU A 89 -4.37 -2.41 0.78
C LEU A 89 -4.26 -1.15 -0.10
N ILE A 90 -3.48 -1.19 -1.18
CA ILE A 90 -3.42 -0.08 -2.15
C ILE A 90 -4.73 0.03 -2.93
N HIS A 91 -5.33 -1.07 -3.39
CA HIS A 91 -6.58 -1.03 -4.16
C HIS A 91 -7.75 -0.50 -3.34
N ASP A 92 -7.93 -1.03 -2.14
CA ASP A 92 -9.05 -0.64 -1.28
C ASP A 92 -8.92 0.81 -0.79
N ILE A 93 -7.70 1.27 -0.51
CA ILE A 93 -7.47 2.64 -0.04
C ILE A 93 -7.43 3.64 -1.19
N ALA A 94 -6.99 3.24 -2.38
CA ALA A 94 -6.97 4.13 -3.56
C ALA A 94 -8.37 4.60 -3.97
N HIS A 95 -9.42 3.83 -3.65
CA HIS A 95 -10.80 4.25 -3.90
C HIS A 95 -11.20 5.49 -3.08
N LEU A 96 -10.51 5.79 -1.99
CA LEU A 96 -10.88 6.89 -1.10
C LEU A 96 -10.46 8.28 -1.62
N GLN A 97 -9.31 8.45 -2.31
CA GLN A 97 -8.97 9.69 -3.04
C GLN A 97 -7.94 9.49 -4.17
N LYS A 98 -8.19 10.09 -5.34
CA LYS A 98 -7.32 10.03 -6.53
C LYS A 98 -5.85 10.44 -6.30
N LYS A 99 -5.58 11.38 -5.39
CA LYS A 99 -4.20 11.84 -5.09
C LYS A 99 -3.38 10.80 -4.33
N HIS A 100 -4.02 9.89 -3.59
CA HIS A 100 -3.33 8.87 -2.79
C HIS A 100 -2.80 7.70 -3.62
N HIS A 101 -3.28 7.55 -4.87
CA HIS A 101 -2.85 6.47 -5.74
C HIS A 101 -1.37 6.59 -6.17
N ILE A 102 -0.86 7.83 -6.32
CA ILE A 102 0.55 8.10 -6.64
C ILE A 102 1.46 7.71 -5.48
N ILE A 103 1.06 8.03 -4.25
CA ILE A 103 1.86 7.74 -3.05
C ILE A 103 1.99 6.23 -2.87
N GLY A 104 0.90 5.48 -3.03
CA GLY A 104 0.94 4.01 -3.00
C GLY A 104 1.87 3.41 -4.06
N GLY A 105 1.89 3.99 -5.27
CA GLY A 105 2.78 3.55 -6.35
C GLY A 105 4.28 3.77 -6.08
N ILE A 106 4.65 4.83 -5.34
CA ILE A 106 6.04 5.11 -4.96
C ILE A 106 6.45 4.30 -3.73
N LEU A 107 5.53 4.09 -2.78
CA LEU A 107 5.80 3.42 -1.53
C LEU A 107 6.27 1.97 -1.72
N VAL A 108 5.63 1.23 -2.63
CA VAL A 108 5.96 -0.18 -2.94
C VAL A 108 7.43 -0.36 -3.36
N PRO A 109 7.96 0.34 -4.39
CA PRO A 109 9.36 0.20 -4.78
C PRO A 109 10.32 0.71 -3.71
N VAL A 110 9.97 1.75 -2.95
CA VAL A 110 10.80 2.22 -1.81
C VAL A 110 10.94 1.12 -0.75
N LEU A 111 9.86 0.42 -0.43
CA LEU A 111 9.88 -0.67 0.54
C LEU A 111 10.62 -1.91 0.03
N ALA A 112 10.53 -2.19 -1.26
CA ALA A 112 11.35 -3.23 -1.89
C ALA A 112 12.85 -2.91 -1.74
N VAL A 113 13.28 -1.67 -2.05
CA VAL A 113 14.67 -1.23 -1.88
C VAL A 113 15.10 -1.27 -0.42
N ALA A 114 14.25 -0.80 0.50
CA ALA A 114 14.53 -0.85 1.93
C ALA A 114 14.78 -2.29 2.41
N ASN A 115 14.04 -3.28 1.91
CA ASN A 115 14.29 -4.69 2.23
C ASN A 115 15.64 -5.20 1.73
N ILE A 116 16.07 -4.81 0.53
CA ILE A 116 17.41 -5.17 0.03
C ILE A 116 18.47 -4.67 1.00
N LEU A 117 18.39 -3.38 1.37
CA LEU A 117 19.35 -2.74 2.25
C LEU A 117 19.34 -3.40 3.63
N LEU A 118 18.16 -3.70 4.17
CA LEU A 118 18.02 -4.33 5.47
C LEU A 118 18.61 -5.75 5.47
N MET A 119 18.32 -6.54 4.42
CA MET A 119 18.94 -7.87 4.23
C MET A 119 20.47 -7.80 4.12
N LEU A 120 21.00 -6.83 3.36
CA LEU A 120 22.45 -6.63 3.22
C LEU A 120 23.11 -6.32 4.57
N ILE A 121 22.55 -5.37 5.32
CA ILE A 121 23.09 -4.96 6.63
C ILE A 121 23.04 -6.12 7.61
N ILE A 122 21.91 -6.81 7.71
CA ILE A 122 21.75 -7.92 8.64
C ILE A 122 22.68 -9.08 8.26
N SER A 123 22.76 -9.41 6.97
CA SER A 123 23.65 -10.47 6.52
C SER A 123 25.11 -10.15 6.81
N ALA A 124 25.53 -8.90 6.67
CA ALA A 124 26.90 -8.50 6.99
C ALA A 124 27.21 -8.57 8.50
N GLN A 125 26.21 -8.31 9.35
CA GLN A 125 26.42 -8.21 10.80
C GLN A 125 26.21 -9.53 11.54
N TYR A 126 25.28 -10.38 11.10
CA TYR A 126 24.80 -11.54 11.87
C TYR A 126 25.05 -12.90 11.22
N LEU A 127 25.38 -12.97 9.93
CA LEU A 127 25.71 -14.24 9.27
C LEU A 127 27.23 -14.46 9.24
N PRO A 128 27.71 -15.68 9.52
CA PRO A 128 29.12 -16.03 9.35
C PRO A 128 29.58 -15.82 7.90
N PRO A 129 30.83 -15.41 7.65
CA PRO A 129 31.35 -15.18 6.30
C PRO A 129 31.43 -16.45 5.44
N GLU A 130 31.37 -17.63 6.08
CA GLU A 130 31.41 -18.94 5.42
C GLU A 130 30.08 -19.33 4.78
N VAL A 131 28.99 -18.61 5.08
CA VAL A 131 27.68 -18.95 4.54
C VAL A 131 27.54 -18.37 3.12
N PRO A 132 27.46 -19.21 2.07
CA PRO A 132 27.53 -18.77 0.69
C PRO A 132 26.17 -18.24 0.19
N TYR A 133 25.62 -17.24 0.89
CA TYR A 133 24.41 -16.56 0.42
C TYR A 133 24.78 -15.32 -0.38
N ASN A 134 24.29 -15.26 -1.61
CA ASN A 134 24.35 -14.05 -2.40
C ASN A 134 23.14 -13.15 -2.06
N PRO A 135 23.34 -12.00 -1.40
CA PRO A 135 22.23 -11.14 -0.98
C PRO A 135 21.39 -10.61 -2.13
N PHE A 136 21.98 -10.46 -3.32
CA PHE A 136 21.25 -10.02 -4.52
C PHE A 136 20.27 -11.08 -5.01
N ILE A 137 20.65 -12.37 -4.96
CA ILE A 137 19.77 -13.47 -5.34
C ILE A 137 18.62 -13.56 -4.34
N THR A 138 18.92 -13.58 -3.04
CA THR A 138 17.90 -13.63 -1.98
C THR A 138 16.92 -12.47 -2.08
N SER A 139 17.44 -11.26 -2.33
CA SER A 139 16.62 -10.06 -2.57
C SER A 139 15.74 -10.18 -3.81
N GLY A 140 16.28 -10.69 -4.92
CA GLY A 140 15.51 -10.91 -6.15
C GLY A 140 14.37 -11.90 -5.95
N VAL A 141 14.64 -13.00 -5.23
CA VAL A 141 13.65 -14.03 -4.88
C VAL A 141 12.53 -13.47 -4.00
N PHE A 142 12.79 -12.46 -3.17
CA PHE A 142 11.74 -11.76 -2.42
C PHE A 142 10.98 -10.74 -3.29
N ILE A 143 11.71 -9.88 -4.00
CA ILE A 143 11.16 -8.72 -4.70
C ILE A 143 10.27 -9.12 -5.86
N VAL A 144 10.70 -10.11 -6.66
CA VAL A 144 9.94 -10.50 -7.86
C VAL A 144 8.54 -10.99 -7.47
N PRO A 145 8.37 -11.96 -6.55
CA PRO A 145 7.05 -12.34 -6.06
C PRO A 145 6.30 -11.24 -5.33
N PHE A 146 6.99 -10.38 -4.56
CA PHE A 146 6.37 -9.24 -3.87
C PHE A 146 5.74 -8.22 -4.82
N LEU A 147 6.44 -7.87 -5.91
CA LEU A 147 5.93 -6.90 -6.89
C LEU A 147 4.88 -7.51 -7.83
N LEU A 148 4.86 -8.84 -7.98
CA LEU A 148 4.04 -9.53 -8.98
C LEU A 148 2.53 -9.23 -8.85
N PRO A 149 1.89 -9.29 -7.66
CA PRO A 149 0.48 -8.92 -7.49
C PRO A 149 0.19 -7.47 -7.92
N TYR A 150 1.07 -6.53 -7.55
CA TYR A 150 0.93 -5.12 -7.91
C TYR A 150 1.03 -4.90 -9.42
N ILE A 151 2.03 -5.51 -10.08
CA ILE A 151 2.22 -5.41 -11.54
C ILE A 151 1.00 -5.98 -12.27
N ILE A 152 0.52 -7.17 -11.89
CA ILE A 152 -0.67 -7.79 -12.50
C ILE A 152 -1.89 -6.89 -12.35
N SER A 153 -2.11 -6.34 -11.16
CA SER A 153 -3.24 -5.45 -10.90
C SER A 153 -3.15 -4.15 -11.70
N ARG A 154 -1.94 -3.60 -11.84
CA ARG A 154 -1.68 -2.39 -12.63
C ARG A 154 -1.89 -2.60 -14.13
N ILE A 155 -1.59 -3.79 -14.65
CA ILE A 155 -1.85 -4.14 -16.05
C ILE A 155 -3.37 -4.28 -16.28
N ARG A 156 -4.07 -4.99 -15.40
CA ARG A 156 -5.54 -5.18 -15.50
C ARG A 156 -6.34 -3.88 -15.37
N SER A 157 -5.93 -2.98 -14.46
CA SER A 157 -6.60 -1.68 -14.26
C SER A 157 -6.42 -0.70 -15.42
N LYS A 158 -5.57 -1.02 -16.40
CA LYS A 158 -5.34 -0.19 -17.59
C LYS A 158 -6.34 -0.47 -18.74
N ASP A 159 -7.35 -1.32 -18.52
CA ASP A 159 -8.39 -1.56 -19.51
C ASP A 159 -9.28 -0.31 -19.72
N PRO A 160 -9.57 0.10 -20.98
CA PRO A 160 -10.10 1.42 -21.30
C PRO A 160 -11.62 1.59 -21.13
N ILE A 161 -12.31 0.72 -20.38
CA ILE A 161 -13.78 0.71 -20.31
C ILE A 161 -14.25 1.32 -18.99
N THR A 162 -13.92 2.59 -18.76
CA THR A 162 -14.65 3.56 -17.91
C THR A 162 -13.85 4.86 -17.92
N GLY A 163 -13.86 5.53 -19.07
CA GLY A 163 -13.61 6.97 -19.17
C GLY A 163 -14.92 7.72 -18.97
#